data_AF-A0A8K0CRM3-F1
#
_entry.id   AF-A0A8K0CRM3-F1
#
_cell.length_a   1.000
_cell.length_b   1.000
_cell.length_c   1.000
_cell.angle_alpha   90.00
_cell.angle_beta   90.00
_cell.angle_gamma   90.00
#
_symmetry.space_group_name_H-M   'P 1'
#
loop_
_entity.id
_entity.type
_entity.pdbx_description
1 polymer ?
#
loop_
_entity_poly.entity_id
_entity_poly.type
_entity_poly.pdbx_seq_one_letter_code
_entity_poly.pdbx_strand_id
1 'polypeptide(L)'
;MPKTFAPEERYKKNYDERDIEAIRKGLSKKQASKEYGIPRATLQFRLSNKFTKTGHGPPPILTQDEEKLLVHWIKEYNIKENENEDFIKLYQIWKNFDEGGKQKHKNEDRESISEEILNIEAMELFIDDNKSLNLSNICDNNIILDQTTKIVYISDQISSYAGNEVTLEKNKQNKVVLPKVVFEEEAITVNRSLSNFILYPKTPERKGKRNTTERLPFVLTSSGWKQIQRDNEERKIKEEQEKKERKALRINKKQERKELLKTKRIPVIKKKCGNFNSKSIKLKENRQQKQKKPKLKLKKQS
;
A
#
# COMPACT_ATOMS: atom_id res chain seq x y z
N MET A 1 -10.71 -27.99 7.26
CA MET A 1 -9.35 -27.54 7.63
C MET A 1 -8.73 -26.78 6.45
N PRO A 2 -8.07 -25.63 6.66
CA PRO A 2 -7.38 -24.92 5.58
C PRO A 2 -6.25 -25.80 5.03
N LYS A 3 -6.10 -25.83 3.70
CA LYS A 3 -5.00 -26.56 3.03
C LYS A 3 -3.68 -25.86 3.36
N THR A 4 -2.81 -26.53 4.12
CA THR A 4 -1.42 -26.09 4.30
C THR A 4 -0.64 -26.52 3.05
N PHE A 5 -0.27 -25.54 2.23
CA PHE A 5 0.63 -25.78 1.09
C PHE A 5 1.98 -26.25 1.60
N ALA A 6 2.59 -27.22 0.90
CA ALA A 6 3.94 -27.66 1.18
C ALA A 6 4.90 -26.46 1.08
N PRO A 7 6.01 -26.41 1.86
CA PRO A 7 6.96 -25.29 1.83
C PRO A 7 7.46 -24.95 0.42
N GLU A 8 7.56 -25.95 -0.46
CA GLU A 8 8.03 -25.82 -1.83
C GLU A 8 7.02 -25.16 -2.78
N GLU A 9 5.74 -25.21 -2.45
CA GLU A 9 4.65 -24.60 -3.22
C GLU A 9 4.39 -23.13 -2.80
N ARG A 10 5.10 -22.64 -1.78
CA ARG A 10 5.01 -21.24 -1.38
C ARG A 10 5.55 -20.37 -2.50
N TYR A 11 4.88 -19.25 -2.75
CA TYR A 11 5.28 -18.25 -3.74
C TYR A 11 6.75 -17.83 -3.51
N LYS A 12 7.64 -18.24 -4.41
CA LYS A 12 9.01 -17.73 -4.47
C LYS A 12 9.00 -16.43 -5.27
N LYS A 13 9.60 -15.38 -4.71
CA LYS A 13 9.82 -14.14 -5.48
C LYS A 13 10.84 -14.46 -6.57
N ASN A 14 10.45 -14.25 -7.82
CA ASN A 14 11.31 -14.51 -8.99
C ASN A 14 12.33 -13.38 -9.26
N TYR A 15 12.69 -12.58 -8.25
CA TYR A 15 13.65 -11.49 -8.42
C TYR A 15 14.31 -11.11 -7.11
N ASP A 16 15.58 -10.74 -7.22
CA ASP A 16 16.37 -10.18 -6.13
C ASP A 16 16.30 -8.64 -6.16
N GLU A 17 16.58 -8.03 -5.02
CA GLU A 17 16.65 -6.56 -4.92
C GLU A 17 17.84 -6.00 -5.69
N ARG A 18 18.89 -6.81 -5.85
CA ARG A 18 20.08 -6.52 -6.68
C ARG A 18 19.71 -6.23 -8.14
N ASP A 19 18.73 -6.94 -8.68
CA ASP A 19 18.26 -6.78 -10.06
C ASP A 19 17.57 -5.42 -10.28
N ILE A 20 16.93 -4.90 -9.23
CA ILE A 20 16.27 -3.59 -9.25
C ILE A 20 17.32 -2.47 -9.16
N GLU A 21 18.39 -2.68 -8.39
CA GLU A 21 19.52 -1.75 -8.26
C GLU A 21 20.22 -1.53 -9.61
N ALA A 22 20.36 -2.59 -10.42
CA ALA A 22 20.96 -2.51 -11.76
C ALA A 22 20.21 -1.53 -12.68
N ILE A 23 18.89 -1.44 -12.56
CA ILE A 23 18.07 -0.46 -13.29
C ILE A 23 18.31 0.96 -12.79
N ARG A 24 18.52 1.15 -11.47
CA ARG A 24 18.88 2.46 -10.91
C ARG A 24 20.25 2.94 -11.41
N LYS A 25 21.17 2.00 -11.68
CA LYS A 25 22.49 2.28 -12.28
C LYS A 25 22.45 2.62 -13.79
N GLY A 26 21.28 2.59 -14.43
CA GLY A 26 21.10 3.08 -15.81
C GLY A 26 20.66 2.02 -16.83
N LEU A 27 20.47 0.76 -16.43
CA LEU A 27 19.91 -0.26 -17.34
C LEU A 27 18.45 0.04 -17.70
N SER A 28 18.08 -0.19 -18.96
CA SER A 28 16.69 0.00 -19.38
C SER A 28 15.78 -1.09 -18.79
N LYS A 29 14.54 -0.72 -18.42
CA LYS A 29 13.52 -1.66 -17.89
C LYS A 29 13.25 -2.84 -18.84
N LYS A 30 13.43 -2.64 -20.16
CA LYS A 30 13.23 -3.67 -21.18
C LYS A 30 14.39 -4.66 -21.20
N GLN A 31 15.62 -4.16 -21.10
CA GLN A 31 16.83 -4.99 -21.05
C GLN A 31 16.84 -5.83 -19.76
N ALA A 32 16.62 -5.20 -18.60
CA ALA A 32 16.53 -5.90 -17.32
C ALA A 32 15.44 -6.98 -17.30
N SER A 33 14.29 -6.72 -17.94
CA SER A 33 13.22 -7.74 -18.06
C SER A 33 13.66 -8.97 -18.84
N LYS A 34 14.49 -8.80 -19.88
CA LYS A 34 15.01 -9.91 -20.69
C LYS A 34 16.15 -10.64 -19.99
N GLU A 35 17.01 -9.91 -19.29
CA GLU A 35 18.22 -10.44 -18.63
C GLU A 35 17.89 -11.19 -17.34
N TYR A 36 17.00 -10.64 -16.51
CA TYR A 36 16.63 -11.24 -15.22
C TYR A 36 15.34 -12.06 -15.27
N GLY A 37 14.66 -12.14 -16.42
CA GLY A 37 13.38 -12.85 -16.54
C GLY A 37 12.22 -12.23 -15.76
N ILE A 38 12.37 -10.98 -15.29
CA ILE A 38 11.37 -10.28 -14.48
C ILE A 38 10.37 -9.58 -15.41
N PRO A 39 9.05 -9.74 -15.24
CA PRO A 39 8.08 -9.01 -16.04
C PRO A 39 8.29 -7.48 -15.92
N ARG A 40 8.33 -6.79 -17.06
CA ARG A 40 8.50 -5.32 -17.11
C ARG A 40 7.51 -4.55 -16.22
N ALA A 41 6.28 -5.04 -16.09
CA ALA A 41 5.27 -4.44 -15.23
C ALA A 41 5.67 -4.48 -13.75
N THR A 42 6.28 -5.59 -13.30
CA THR A 42 6.82 -5.74 -11.94
C THR A 42 7.94 -4.74 -11.69
N LEU A 43 8.87 -4.60 -12.64
CA LEU A 43 9.95 -3.61 -12.55
C LEU A 43 9.40 -2.18 -12.50
N GLN A 44 8.40 -1.87 -13.32
CA GLN A 44 7.76 -0.55 -13.34
C GLN A 44 7.05 -0.24 -12.02
N PHE A 45 6.34 -1.21 -11.43
CA PHE A 45 5.69 -1.05 -10.14
C PHE A 45 6.72 -0.85 -9.02
N ARG A 46 7.77 -1.67 -8.98
CA ARG A 46 8.85 -1.60 -7.97
C ARG A 46 9.65 -0.31 -8.01
N LEU A 47 9.80 0.29 -9.18
CA LEU A 47 10.48 1.58 -9.37
C LEU A 47 9.55 2.78 -9.18
N SER A 48 8.26 2.57 -8.93
CA SER A 48 7.33 3.68 -8.73
C SER A 48 7.40 4.19 -7.29
N ASN A 49 7.18 5.50 -7.09
CA ASN A 49 7.14 6.12 -5.76
C ASN A 49 6.00 5.57 -4.88
N LYS A 50 5.04 4.85 -5.48
CA LYS A 50 3.94 4.20 -4.76
C LYS A 50 4.37 2.92 -4.06
N PHE A 51 5.51 2.35 -4.47
CA PHE A 51 6.01 1.12 -3.88
C PHE A 51 6.78 1.44 -2.59
N THR A 52 6.12 1.22 -1.46
CA THR A 52 6.74 1.19 -0.13
C THR A 52 6.77 -0.25 0.37
N LYS A 53 7.92 -0.71 0.88
CA LYS A 53 7.97 -2.01 1.58
C LYS A 53 7.19 -1.85 2.88
N THR A 54 5.93 -2.26 2.90
CA THR A 54 5.19 -2.40 4.14
C THR A 54 5.80 -3.55 4.93
N GLY A 55 6.32 -3.26 6.12
CA GLY A 55 6.65 -4.29 7.09
C GLY A 55 5.40 -5.10 7.47
N HIS A 56 5.60 -6.32 7.93
CA HIS A 56 4.53 -7.07 8.57
C HIS A 56 4.47 -6.66 10.05
N GLY A 57 3.29 -6.30 10.53
CA GLY A 57 3.06 -5.96 11.93
C GLY A 57 3.05 -4.46 12.23
N PRO A 58 2.90 -4.09 13.52
CA PRO A 58 2.97 -2.71 13.97
C PRO A 58 4.36 -2.11 13.71
N PRO A 59 4.46 -0.78 13.54
CA PRO A 59 5.76 -0.14 13.40
C PRO A 59 6.61 -0.40 14.67
N PRO A 60 7.92 -0.60 14.52
CA PRO A 60 8.80 -0.74 15.67
C PRO A 60 8.78 0.53 16.52
N ILE A 61 8.94 0.36 17.83
CA ILE A 61 9.04 1.47 18.79
C ILE A 61 10.34 2.25 18.54
N LEU A 62 11.39 1.53 18.14
CA LEU A 62 12.71 2.08 17.85
C LEU A 62 12.83 2.46 16.38
N THR A 63 13.53 3.56 16.13
CA THR A 63 13.94 3.96 14.79
C THR A 63 15.09 3.09 14.29
N GLN A 64 15.28 3.02 12.97
CA GLN A 64 16.35 2.21 12.36
C GLN A 64 17.75 2.66 12.81
N ASP A 65 17.92 3.93 13.18
CA ASP A 65 19.21 4.46 13.62
C ASP A 65 19.49 4.09 15.08
N GLU A 66 18.47 4.08 15.94
CA GLU A 66 18.56 3.55 17.31
C GLU A 66 18.85 2.04 17.30
N GLU A 67 18.18 1.28 16.43
CA GLU A 67 18.46 -0.16 16.26
C GLU A 67 19.92 -0.41 15.84
N LYS A 68 20.46 0.39 14.91
CA LYS A 68 21.88 0.29 14.52
C LYS A 68 22.82 0.60 15.68
N LEU A 69 22.50 1.62 16.48
CA LEU A 69 23.29 2.00 17.65
C LEU A 69 23.31 0.87 18.68
N LEU A 70 22.15 0.26 18.98
CA LEU A 70 22.07 -0.90 19.86
C LEU A 70 22.85 -2.10 19.33
N VAL A 71 22.73 -2.41 18.04
CA VAL A 71 23.49 -3.51 17.42
C VAL A 71 25.00 -3.25 17.48
N HIS A 72 25.42 -2.01 17.25
CA HIS A 72 26.82 -1.61 17.36
C HIS A 72 27.32 -1.75 18.79
N TRP A 73 26.56 -1.23 19.77
CA TRP A 73 26.85 -1.35 21.20
C TRP A 73 27.00 -2.81 21.65
N ILE A 74 26.04 -3.68 21.30
CA ILE A 74 26.11 -5.12 21.63
C ILE A 74 27.37 -5.77 21.03
N LYS A 75 27.72 -5.44 19.78
CA LYS A 75 28.93 -5.97 19.14
C LYS A 75 30.19 -5.49 19.85
N GLU A 76 30.28 -4.20 20.16
CA GLU A 76 31.44 -3.64 20.87
C GLU A 76 31.60 -4.26 22.27
N TYR A 77 30.50 -4.48 22.99
CA TYR A 77 30.55 -5.11 24.31
C TYR A 77 30.93 -6.59 24.24
N ASN A 78 30.41 -7.33 23.25
CA ASN A 78 30.81 -8.72 23.04
C ASN A 78 32.28 -8.86 22.62
N ILE A 79 32.83 -7.85 21.93
CA ILE A 79 34.27 -7.83 21.60
C ILE A 79 35.08 -7.58 22.88
N LYS A 80 34.66 -6.64 23.74
CA LYS A 80 35.32 -6.37 25.01
C LYS A 80 35.29 -7.55 25.99
N GLU A 81 34.21 -8.33 26.02
CA GLU A 81 34.18 -9.57 26.81
C GLU A 81 35.15 -10.65 26.27
N ASN A 82 35.41 -10.67 24.96
CA ASN A 82 36.37 -11.60 24.34
C ASN A 82 37.83 -11.12 24.42
N GLU A 83 38.06 -9.81 24.63
CA GLU A 83 39.37 -9.24 24.95
C GLU A 83 39.74 -9.35 26.43
N ASN A 84 38.85 -9.89 27.28
CA ASN A 84 39.23 -10.35 28.61
C ASN A 84 40.11 -11.59 28.46
N GLU A 85 41.38 -11.36 28.09
CA GLU A 85 42.44 -12.36 28.02
C GLU A 85 42.48 -13.20 29.30
N ASP A 86 42.11 -12.60 30.43
CA ASP A 86 42.04 -13.25 31.74
C ASP A 86 41.03 -14.39 31.76
N PHE A 87 39.86 -14.26 31.12
CA PHE A 87 38.88 -15.35 31.06
C PHE A 87 39.35 -16.48 30.13
N ILE A 88 39.97 -16.14 28.99
CA ILE A 88 40.54 -17.12 28.06
C ILE A 88 41.73 -17.84 28.70
N LYS A 89 42.61 -17.13 29.41
CA LYS A 89 43.73 -17.68 30.20
C LYS A 89 43.21 -18.57 31.32
N LEU A 90 42.21 -18.13 32.08
CA LEU A 90 41.59 -18.94 33.15
C LEU A 90 40.91 -20.20 32.59
N TYR A 91 40.23 -20.11 31.45
CA TYR A 91 39.61 -21.27 30.80
C TYR A 91 40.67 -22.25 30.27
N GLN A 92 41.78 -21.75 29.71
CA GLN A 92 42.91 -22.59 29.30
C GLN A 92 43.59 -23.26 30.49
N ILE A 93 43.79 -22.54 31.60
CA ILE A 93 44.33 -23.08 32.86
C ILE A 93 43.40 -24.17 33.40
N TRP A 94 42.09 -23.90 33.47
CA TRP A 94 41.09 -24.87 33.94
C TRP A 94 41.05 -26.11 33.05
N LYS A 95 41.09 -25.94 31.72
CA LYS A 95 41.09 -27.05 30.78
C LYS A 95 42.35 -27.93 30.92
N ASN A 96 43.52 -27.32 31.12
CA ASN A 96 44.76 -28.05 31.41
C ASN A 96 44.68 -28.79 32.75
N PHE A 97 43.96 -28.26 33.73
CA PHE A 97 43.74 -28.89 35.03
C PHE A 97 42.81 -30.13 34.93
N ASP A 98 41.72 -30.01 34.17
CA ASP A 98 40.74 -31.09 33.97
C ASP A 98 41.26 -32.22 33.05
N GLU A 99 42.11 -31.88 32.08
CA GLU A 99 42.81 -32.85 31.23
C GLU A 99 44.03 -33.47 31.94
N GLY A 100 44.71 -32.70 32.81
CA GLY A 100 45.84 -33.16 33.64
C GLY A 100 45.42 -34.12 34.77
N GLY A 101 44.19 -33.99 35.29
CA GLY A 101 43.61 -34.89 36.29
C GLY A 101 43.33 -36.32 35.79
N LYS A 102 43.54 -36.61 34.49
CA LYS A 102 43.37 -37.95 33.89
C LYS A 102 44.70 -38.69 33.66
N GLN A 103 45.83 -38.16 34.14
CA GLN A 103 47.07 -38.94 34.27
C GLN A 103 47.01 -39.78 35.55
N LYS A 104 46.40 -40.96 35.40
CA LYS A 104 46.51 -42.18 36.23
C LYS A 104 47.43 -42.08 37.45
N HIS A 105 46.84 -42.07 38.64
CA HIS A 105 47.41 -42.81 39.76
C HIS A 105 47.47 -44.29 39.35
N LYS A 106 48.62 -44.72 38.83
CA LYS A 106 49.12 -46.05 39.18
C LYS A 106 49.79 -45.88 40.54
N ASN A 107 49.25 -46.59 41.52
CA ASN A 107 49.84 -46.74 42.83
C ASN A 107 51.28 -47.22 42.68
N GLU A 108 52.23 -46.48 43.23
CA GLU A 108 53.43 -46.99 43.86
C GLU A 108 53.96 -45.89 44.78
N ASP A 109 54.05 -46.26 46.05
CA ASP A 109 54.86 -45.69 47.12
C ASP A 109 54.50 -44.30 47.66
N ARG A 110 53.66 -44.35 48.71
CA ARG A 110 53.63 -43.37 49.78
C ARG A 110 54.96 -43.44 50.52
N GLU A 111 55.78 -42.39 50.43
CA GLU A 111 56.71 -41.89 51.46
C GLU A 111 57.68 -40.89 50.81
N SER A 112 57.29 -39.61 50.66
CA SER A 112 58.19 -38.44 50.52
C SER A 112 57.49 -37.14 50.05
N ILE A 113 56.29 -36.83 50.54
CA ILE A 113 55.69 -35.49 50.32
C ILE A 113 55.08 -34.95 51.62
N SER A 114 55.93 -34.81 52.63
CA SER A 114 55.60 -34.10 53.88
C SER A 114 56.43 -32.85 54.13
N GLU A 115 57.21 -32.37 53.15
CA GLU A 115 58.06 -31.17 53.33
C GLU A 115 57.75 -30.00 52.38
N GLU A 116 56.91 -30.16 51.34
CA GLU A 116 56.57 -29.02 50.45
C GLU A 116 55.26 -28.29 50.81
N ILE A 117 54.45 -28.81 51.75
CA ILE A 117 53.17 -28.16 52.14
C ILE A 117 53.37 -27.02 53.17
N LEU A 118 54.59 -26.81 53.68
CA LEU A 118 54.88 -25.76 54.65
C LEU A 118 55.35 -24.41 54.06
N ASN A 119 55.36 -24.24 52.73
CA ASN A 119 55.84 -23.00 52.09
C ASN A 119 54.77 -22.16 51.36
N ILE A 120 53.48 -22.40 51.58
CA ILE A 120 52.40 -21.56 51.01
C ILE A 120 51.77 -20.61 52.07
N GLU A 121 52.20 -20.69 53.32
CA GLU A 121 51.70 -19.84 54.41
C GLU A 121 52.44 -18.48 54.53
N ALA A 122 52.97 -17.97 53.41
CA ALA A 122 53.67 -16.68 53.34
C ALA A 122 53.43 -15.92 52.02
N MET A 123 52.17 -15.70 51.65
CA MET A 123 51.78 -14.54 50.83
C MET A 123 50.45 -13.97 51.35
N GLU A 124 50.56 -13.38 52.53
CA GLU A 124 49.66 -12.34 53.01
C GLU A 124 49.85 -11.06 52.17
N LEU A 125 48.77 -10.27 52.05
CA LEU A 125 48.70 -8.86 51.61
C LEU A 125 48.57 -8.59 50.09
N PHE A 126 47.35 -8.28 49.64
CA PHE A 126 46.90 -6.92 49.28
C PHE A 126 45.40 -6.98 48.89
N ILE A 127 44.50 -6.80 49.86
CA ILE A 127 43.12 -6.40 49.58
C ILE A 127 43.09 -4.89 49.74
N ASP A 128 43.15 -4.17 48.62
CA ASP A 128 42.83 -2.75 48.60
C ASP A 128 41.31 -2.59 48.70
N ASP A 129 40.85 -2.35 49.93
CA ASP A 129 39.57 -1.75 50.24
C ASP A 129 39.52 -0.32 49.68
N ASN A 130 39.23 -0.14 48.38
CA ASN A 130 38.78 1.15 47.85
C ASN A 130 38.20 1.03 46.42
N LYS A 131 36.91 0.69 46.34
CA LYS A 131 35.97 1.24 45.33
C LYS A 131 34.53 0.86 45.66
N SER A 132 33.98 1.52 46.68
CA SER A 132 32.55 1.76 46.75
C SER A 132 32.14 2.65 45.56
N LEU A 133 31.62 2.05 44.49
CA LEU A 133 31.00 2.81 43.42
C LEU A 133 29.60 3.24 43.86
N ASN A 134 29.49 4.55 44.10
CA ASN A 134 28.25 5.30 44.31
C ASN A 134 27.22 5.01 43.21
N LEU A 135 26.15 4.30 43.57
CA LEU A 135 24.91 4.16 42.78
C LEU A 135 23.85 5.16 43.27
N SER A 136 24.25 6.43 43.41
CA SER A 136 23.32 7.54 43.53
C SER A 136 23.89 8.68 42.71
N ASN A 137 23.26 8.93 41.55
CA ASN A 137 23.28 10.15 40.73
C ASN A 137 22.98 9.81 39.27
N ILE A 138 21.75 9.38 38.98
CA ILE A 138 21.04 9.86 37.80
C ILE A 138 19.65 10.26 38.28
N CYS A 139 19.57 11.53 38.63
CA CYS A 139 18.38 12.23 39.01
C CYS A 139 17.51 12.48 37.76
N ASP A 140 16.23 12.69 38.03
CA ASP A 140 15.38 13.66 37.35
C ASP A 140 14.98 13.35 35.90
N ASN A 141 13.89 12.60 35.76
CA ASN A 141 12.81 13.04 34.88
C ASN A 141 11.46 12.74 35.53
N ASN A 142 10.77 13.84 35.86
CA ASN A 142 9.44 13.92 36.43
C ASN A 142 8.42 13.07 35.65
N ILE A 143 8.00 11.95 36.25
CA ILE A 143 6.77 11.26 35.88
C ILE A 143 5.75 11.61 36.97
N ILE A 144 4.96 12.65 36.69
CA ILE A 144 3.73 12.91 37.45
C ILE A 144 2.71 11.86 36.99
N LEU A 145 2.51 10.87 37.85
CA LEU A 145 1.49 9.84 37.70
C LEU A 145 0.17 10.41 38.23
N ASP A 146 -0.61 11.05 37.36
CA ASP A 146 -1.94 11.53 37.72
C ASP A 146 -3.02 10.51 37.32
N GLN A 147 -3.48 9.74 38.30
CA GLN A 147 -4.59 8.82 38.16
C GLN A 147 -5.91 9.58 38.30
N THR A 148 -6.38 10.29 37.27
CA THR A 148 -7.80 10.66 37.18
C THR A 148 -8.33 10.63 35.75
N THR A 149 -9.17 9.64 35.49
CA THR A 149 -10.10 9.60 34.36
C THR A 149 -11.10 10.74 34.45
N LYS A 150 -11.04 11.70 33.51
CA LYS A 150 -12.19 12.53 33.12
C LYS A 150 -12.11 12.83 31.63
N ILE A 151 -12.92 12.10 30.87
CA ILE A 151 -13.19 12.35 29.45
C ILE A 151 -13.91 13.71 29.37
N VAL A 152 -13.23 14.72 28.83
CA VAL A 152 -13.83 15.98 28.41
C VAL A 152 -14.28 15.80 26.96
N TYR A 153 -15.59 15.80 26.74
CA TYR A 153 -16.16 15.93 25.41
C TYR A 153 -15.92 17.36 24.90
N ILE A 154 -15.19 17.48 23.81
CA ILE A 154 -15.16 18.71 22.99
C ILE A 154 -16.40 18.62 22.09
N SER A 155 -17.48 19.30 22.47
CA SER A 155 -18.59 19.59 21.57
C SER A 155 -18.30 20.93 20.89
N ASP A 156 -17.88 20.86 19.64
CA ASP A 156 -17.72 22.03 18.79
C ASP A 156 -19.06 22.76 18.63
N GLN A 157 -19.00 24.05 18.94
CA GLN A 157 -20.03 25.02 18.65
C GLN A 157 -20.13 25.20 17.12
N ILE A 158 -21.31 24.95 16.55
CA ILE A 158 -21.65 25.46 15.22
C ILE A 158 -22.95 26.26 15.32
N SER A 159 -22.74 27.57 15.33
CA SER A 159 -23.46 28.56 14.52
C SER A 159 -24.98 28.65 14.66
N SER A 160 -25.40 29.52 15.58
CA SER A 160 -26.64 30.28 15.52
C SER A 160 -26.80 30.96 14.15
N TYR A 161 -27.80 30.54 13.36
CA TYR A 161 -28.32 31.36 12.27
C TYR A 161 -29.53 32.15 12.75
N ALA A 162 -29.45 33.43 12.43
CA ALA A 162 -30.31 34.52 12.85
C ALA A 162 -31.74 34.37 12.35
N GLY A 163 -32.66 34.86 13.17
CA GLY A 163 -34.08 34.93 12.89
C GLY A 163 -34.42 35.80 11.70
N ASN A 164 -35.51 35.42 11.04
CA ASN A 164 -36.34 36.29 10.22
C ASN A 164 -37.78 36.09 10.68
N GLU A 165 -38.20 36.89 11.66
CA GLU A 165 -39.61 37.13 11.93
C GLU A 165 -40.19 37.93 10.75
N VAL A 166 -40.99 37.27 9.92
CA VAL A 166 -41.80 37.95 8.90
C VAL A 166 -43.17 38.22 9.51
N THR A 167 -43.42 39.49 9.75
CA THR A 167 -44.67 40.09 10.20
C THR A 167 -45.81 39.85 9.21
N LEU A 168 -46.92 39.30 9.72
CA LEU A 168 -48.22 39.22 9.04
C LEU A 168 -48.92 40.58 9.10
N GLU A 169 -48.83 41.37 8.03
CA GLU A 169 -49.75 42.49 7.81
C GLU A 169 -51.06 42.00 7.17
N LYS A 170 -52.11 42.05 7.98
CA LYS A 170 -53.50 42.00 7.54
C LYS A 170 -53.80 43.28 6.78
N ASN A 171 -54.12 43.21 5.50
CA ASN A 171 -54.82 44.31 4.85
C ASN A 171 -56.00 43.87 4.00
N LYS A 172 -57.04 44.68 4.15
CA LYS A 172 -58.45 44.42 3.92
C LYS A 172 -58.83 44.63 2.45
N GLN A 173 -59.71 43.74 2.00
CA GLN A 173 -60.91 44.00 1.20
C GLN A 173 -60.75 44.99 0.02
N ASN A 174 -60.61 44.43 -1.19
CA ASN A 174 -61.22 45.04 -2.38
C ASN A 174 -61.88 43.93 -3.22
N LYS A 175 -63.21 43.92 -3.15
CA LYS A 175 -64.09 42.94 -3.78
C LYS A 175 -64.35 43.38 -5.23
N VAL A 176 -63.43 43.05 -6.13
CA VAL A 176 -63.65 43.20 -7.57
C VAL A 176 -64.40 41.97 -8.07
N VAL A 177 -65.67 42.16 -8.41
CA VAL A 177 -66.53 41.15 -9.04
C VAL A 177 -66.09 41.02 -10.49
N LEU A 178 -65.38 39.93 -10.82
CA LEU A 178 -65.09 39.56 -12.20
C LEU A 178 -66.18 38.62 -12.74
N PRO A 179 -66.56 38.75 -14.02
CA PRO A 179 -67.60 37.95 -14.64
C PRO A 179 -67.24 36.47 -14.62
N LYS A 180 -68.22 35.67 -14.21
CA LYS A 180 -68.14 34.21 -14.06
C LYS A 180 -68.08 33.58 -15.45
N VAL A 181 -66.87 33.40 -15.98
CA VAL A 181 -66.65 32.59 -17.19
C VAL A 181 -66.83 31.14 -16.76
N VAL A 182 -67.93 30.53 -17.20
CA VAL A 182 -68.21 29.10 -17.03
C VAL A 182 -67.28 28.37 -18.00
N PHE A 183 -66.12 27.94 -17.52
CA PHE A 183 -65.35 26.91 -18.19
C PHE A 183 -65.91 25.56 -17.75
N GLU A 184 -66.24 24.71 -18.72
CA GLU A 184 -66.56 23.32 -18.49
C GLU A 184 -65.32 22.65 -17.88
N GLU A 185 -65.37 22.44 -16.56
CA GLU A 185 -64.34 21.75 -15.81
C GLU A 185 -64.43 20.26 -16.16
N GLU A 186 -63.85 19.87 -17.29
CA GLU A 186 -63.36 18.51 -17.43
C GLU A 186 -62.33 18.32 -16.32
N ALA A 187 -62.70 17.54 -15.31
CA ALA A 187 -61.85 17.23 -14.17
C ALA A 187 -60.66 16.40 -14.64
N ILE A 188 -59.63 17.07 -15.19
CA ILE A 188 -58.33 16.46 -15.42
C ILE A 188 -57.79 16.20 -14.03
N THR A 189 -57.90 14.95 -13.60
CA THR A 189 -57.26 14.41 -12.40
C THR A 189 -55.75 14.38 -12.65
N VAL A 190 -55.14 15.57 -12.72
CA VAL A 190 -53.69 15.70 -12.78
C VAL A 190 -53.21 15.21 -11.43
N ASN A 191 -52.72 13.98 -11.37
CA ASN A 191 -51.95 13.47 -10.26
C ASN A 191 -50.69 14.35 -10.11
N ARG A 192 -50.84 15.50 -9.44
CA ARG A 192 -49.77 16.45 -9.10
C ARG A 192 -48.93 15.94 -7.94
N SER A 193 -48.71 14.63 -7.88
CA SER A 193 -47.74 14.08 -6.94
C SER A 193 -46.37 14.59 -7.35
N LEU A 194 -45.68 15.22 -6.39
CA LEU A 194 -44.35 15.78 -6.57
C LEU A 194 -43.34 14.74 -7.10
N SER A 195 -43.59 13.45 -6.83
CA SER A 195 -42.82 12.31 -7.35
C SER A 195 -42.75 12.23 -8.87
N ASN A 196 -43.73 12.79 -9.58
CA ASN A 196 -43.76 12.78 -11.06
C ASN A 196 -42.87 13.86 -11.67
N PHE A 197 -42.55 14.91 -10.91
CA PHE A 197 -41.73 16.03 -11.36
C PHE A 197 -40.28 15.92 -10.86
N ILE A 198 -40.04 15.18 -9.78
CA ILE A 198 -38.70 14.94 -9.27
C ILE A 198 -38.09 13.74 -10.01
N LEU A 199 -37.26 14.02 -11.02
CA LEU A 199 -36.41 13.03 -11.66
C LEU A 199 -35.27 12.64 -10.72
N TYR A 200 -35.45 11.57 -9.94
CA TYR A 200 -34.34 10.98 -9.20
C TYR A 200 -33.41 10.24 -10.18
N PRO A 201 -32.09 10.47 -10.12
CA PRO A 201 -31.15 9.61 -10.84
C PRO A 201 -31.36 8.18 -10.34
N LYS A 202 -31.29 7.21 -11.24
CA LYS A 202 -31.38 5.80 -10.84
C LYS A 202 -30.31 5.54 -9.79
N THR A 203 -30.73 5.17 -8.59
CA THR A 203 -29.82 4.76 -7.51
C THR A 203 -28.86 3.74 -8.11
N PRO A 204 -27.54 3.95 -8.00
CA PRO A 204 -26.58 3.06 -8.64
C PRO A 204 -26.79 1.65 -8.12
N GLU A 205 -27.30 0.77 -8.98
CA GLU A 205 -27.45 -0.64 -8.64
C GLU A 205 -26.06 -1.22 -8.39
N ARG A 206 -25.91 -1.84 -7.23
CA ARG A 206 -24.68 -2.54 -6.89
C ARG A 206 -24.51 -3.69 -7.88
N LYS A 207 -23.58 -3.54 -8.83
CA LYS A 207 -23.30 -4.51 -9.92
C LYS A 207 -22.71 -5.86 -9.48
N GLY A 208 -22.74 -6.17 -8.18
CA GLY A 208 -22.25 -7.42 -7.63
C GLY A 208 -23.34 -8.11 -6.84
N LYS A 209 -23.79 -9.28 -7.30
CA LYS A 209 -24.41 -10.25 -6.41
C LYS A 209 -23.33 -10.60 -5.39
N ARG A 210 -23.58 -10.36 -4.09
CA ARG A 210 -22.78 -11.05 -3.08
C ARG A 210 -22.96 -12.53 -3.40
N ASN A 211 -21.86 -13.30 -3.44
CA ASN A 211 -21.96 -14.75 -3.42
C ASN A 211 -22.49 -15.11 -2.02
N THR A 212 -23.77 -14.85 -1.79
CA THR A 212 -24.48 -15.32 -0.61
C THR A 212 -24.38 -16.82 -0.75
N THR A 213 -23.48 -17.41 0.02
CA THR A 213 -23.31 -18.85 0.10
C THR A 213 -24.71 -19.38 0.37
N GLU A 214 -25.27 -20.14 -0.57
CA GLU A 214 -26.62 -20.68 -0.44
C GLU A 214 -26.68 -21.36 0.92
N ARG A 215 -27.58 -20.88 1.79
CA ARG A 215 -27.66 -21.38 3.17
C ARG A 215 -28.17 -22.80 3.08
N LEU A 216 -27.26 -23.75 3.30
CA LEU A 216 -27.62 -25.15 3.41
C LEU A 216 -28.48 -25.36 4.68
N PRO A 217 -29.45 -26.27 4.65
CA PRO A 217 -30.19 -26.63 5.86
C PRO A 217 -29.23 -27.20 6.91
N PHE A 218 -29.54 -26.98 8.18
CA PHE A 218 -28.67 -27.34 9.31
C PHE A 218 -28.36 -28.85 9.36
N VAL A 219 -29.31 -29.68 8.92
CA VAL A 219 -29.13 -31.12 8.78
C VAL A 219 -29.40 -31.48 7.32
N LEU A 220 -28.38 -32.03 6.64
CA LEU A 220 -28.52 -32.60 5.30
C LEU A 220 -28.53 -34.12 5.41
N THR A 221 -29.49 -34.74 4.74
CA THR A 221 -29.45 -36.18 4.48
C THR A 221 -28.34 -36.50 3.48
N SER A 222 -27.84 -37.74 3.51
CA SER A 222 -26.80 -38.20 2.56
C SER A 222 -27.25 -38.06 1.09
N SER A 223 -28.54 -38.21 0.82
CA SER A 223 -29.13 -37.99 -0.51
C SER A 223 -29.11 -36.51 -0.91
N GLY A 224 -29.51 -35.60 -0.02
CA GLY A 224 -29.48 -34.15 -0.25
C GLY A 224 -28.06 -33.65 -0.54
N TRP A 225 -27.07 -34.15 0.21
CA TRP A 225 -25.67 -33.81 -0.03
C TRP A 225 -25.18 -34.24 -1.42
N LYS A 226 -25.51 -35.48 -1.85
CA LYS A 226 -25.16 -35.99 -3.19
C LYS A 226 -25.81 -35.18 -4.31
N GLN A 227 -27.02 -34.67 -4.10
CA GLN A 227 -27.69 -33.81 -5.08
C GLN A 227 -27.00 -32.45 -5.20
N ILE A 228 -26.70 -31.80 -4.06
CA ILE A 228 -25.96 -30.53 -4.03
C ILE A 228 -24.60 -30.65 -4.72
N GLN A 229 -23.89 -31.77 -4.54
CA GLN A 229 -22.62 -32.01 -5.24
C GLN A 229 -22.81 -32.11 -6.76
N ARG A 230 -23.78 -32.91 -7.23
CA ARG A 230 -24.09 -33.03 -8.66
C ARG A 230 -24.47 -31.67 -9.26
N ASP A 231 -25.34 -30.92 -8.60
CA ASP A 231 -25.78 -29.60 -9.07
C ASP A 231 -24.61 -28.62 -9.15
N ASN A 232 -23.68 -28.67 -8.18
CA ASN A 232 -22.47 -27.85 -8.19
C ASN A 232 -21.51 -28.23 -9.32
N GLU A 233 -21.36 -29.52 -9.61
CA GLU A 233 -20.55 -30.03 -10.73
C GLU A 233 -21.17 -29.63 -12.07
N GLU A 234 -22.47 -29.84 -12.24
CA GLU A 234 -23.20 -29.42 -13.44
C GLU A 234 -23.11 -27.91 -13.67
N ARG A 235 -23.25 -27.09 -12.61
CA ARG A 235 -23.08 -25.64 -12.69
C ARG A 235 -21.67 -25.26 -13.17
N LYS A 236 -20.63 -25.90 -12.64
CA LYS A 236 -19.23 -25.67 -13.09
C LYS A 236 -19.04 -26.04 -14.55
N ILE A 237 -19.58 -27.19 -14.99
CA ILE A 237 -19.51 -27.66 -16.38
C ILE A 237 -20.21 -26.66 -17.31
N LYS A 238 -21.43 -26.23 -16.99
CA LYS A 238 -22.20 -25.24 -17.77
C LYS A 238 -21.46 -23.90 -17.86
N GLU A 239 -20.92 -23.40 -16.76
CA GLU A 239 -20.11 -22.17 -16.76
C GLU A 239 -18.84 -22.30 -17.63
N GLU A 240 -18.20 -23.46 -17.64
CA GLU A 240 -17.02 -23.69 -18.47
C GLU A 240 -17.38 -23.76 -19.96
N GLN A 241 -18.49 -24.42 -20.30
CA GLN A 241 -19.04 -24.46 -21.66
C GLN A 241 -19.36 -23.04 -22.16
N GLU A 242 -20.08 -22.24 -21.36
CA GLU A 242 -20.41 -20.86 -21.74
C GLU A 242 -19.14 -20.00 -21.91
N LYS A 243 -18.12 -20.19 -21.05
CA LYS A 243 -16.82 -19.52 -21.22
C LYS A 243 -16.11 -19.95 -22.51
N LYS A 244 -16.19 -21.22 -22.90
CA LYS A 244 -15.64 -21.75 -24.16
C LYS A 244 -16.38 -21.17 -25.37
N GLU A 245 -17.71 -21.15 -25.36
CA GLU A 245 -18.55 -20.54 -26.41
C GLU A 245 -18.27 -19.05 -26.57
N ARG A 246 -18.21 -18.29 -25.46
CA ARG A 246 -17.85 -16.87 -25.48
C ARG A 246 -16.46 -16.62 -26.09
N LYS A 247 -15.49 -17.52 -25.85
CA LYS A 247 -14.16 -17.44 -26.46
C LYS A 247 -14.22 -17.74 -27.96
N ALA A 248 -14.96 -18.77 -28.37
CA ALA A 248 -15.16 -19.13 -29.78
C ALA A 248 -15.82 -17.98 -30.56
N LEU A 249 -16.89 -17.38 -30.03
CA LEU A 249 -17.57 -16.22 -30.63
C LEU A 249 -16.62 -15.03 -30.83
N ARG A 250 -15.74 -14.76 -29.86
CA ARG A 250 -14.72 -13.69 -29.98
C ARG A 250 -13.71 -13.97 -31.09
N ILE A 251 -13.33 -15.24 -31.28
CA ILE A 251 -12.40 -15.65 -32.34
C ILE A 251 -13.08 -15.50 -33.70
N ASN A 252 -14.31 -15.99 -33.85
CA ASN A 252 -15.09 -15.89 -35.09
C ASN A 252 -15.28 -14.42 -35.49
N LYS A 253 -15.74 -13.57 -34.56
CA LYS A 253 -15.90 -12.13 -34.80
C LYS A 253 -14.59 -11.43 -35.19
N LYS A 254 -13.44 -11.94 -34.70
CA LYS A 254 -12.11 -11.44 -35.08
C LYS A 254 -11.71 -11.90 -36.48
N GLN A 255 -12.07 -13.13 -36.87
CA GLN A 255 -11.84 -13.66 -38.21
C GLN A 255 -12.71 -12.92 -39.24
N GLU A 256 -14.01 -12.78 -39.00
CA GLU A 256 -14.94 -12.01 -39.84
C GLU A 256 -14.44 -10.58 -40.07
N ARG A 257 -13.97 -9.90 -39.01
CA ARG A 257 -13.37 -8.56 -39.14
C ARG A 257 -12.14 -8.55 -40.03
N LYS A 258 -11.29 -9.57 -39.97
CA LYS A 258 -10.11 -9.68 -40.84
C LYS A 258 -10.52 -9.92 -42.29
N GLU A 259 -11.52 -10.74 -42.55
CA GLU A 259 -12.05 -11.02 -43.88
C GLU A 259 -12.69 -9.78 -44.51
N LEU A 260 -13.51 -9.05 -43.74
CA LEU A 260 -14.07 -7.77 -44.16
C LEU A 260 -12.99 -6.72 -44.47
N LEU A 261 -11.88 -6.71 -43.72
CA LEU A 261 -10.76 -5.82 -44.01
C LEU A 261 -9.99 -6.24 -45.26
N LYS A 262 -9.92 -7.54 -45.57
CA LYS A 262 -9.32 -8.03 -46.83
C LYS A 262 -10.16 -7.60 -48.02
N THR A 263 -11.49 -7.75 -47.95
CA THR A 263 -12.39 -7.38 -49.05
C THR A 263 -12.52 -5.87 -49.24
N LYS A 264 -12.45 -5.08 -48.17
CA LYS A 264 -12.48 -3.60 -48.23
C LYS A 264 -11.14 -2.95 -48.58
N ARG A 265 -10.09 -3.72 -48.89
CA ARG A 265 -8.88 -3.18 -49.51
C ARG A 265 -9.20 -2.77 -50.95
N ILE A 266 -9.86 -1.62 -51.09
CA ILE A 266 -9.82 -0.84 -52.32
C ILE A 266 -8.33 -0.64 -52.61
N PRO A 267 -7.83 -0.99 -53.81
CA PRO A 267 -6.46 -0.68 -54.18
C PRO A 267 -6.30 0.82 -54.02
N VAL A 268 -5.52 1.24 -53.02
CA VAL A 268 -5.14 2.63 -52.85
C VAL A 268 -4.31 2.94 -54.10
N ILE A 269 -4.98 3.46 -55.12
CA ILE A 269 -4.32 4.13 -56.24
C ILE A 269 -3.45 5.17 -55.56
N LYS A 270 -2.15 4.93 -55.54
CA LYS A 270 -1.14 5.82 -54.97
C LYS A 270 -1.22 7.14 -55.76
N LYS A 271 -2.13 8.03 -55.38
CA LYS A 271 -2.08 9.42 -55.82
C LYS A 271 -0.76 9.95 -55.28
N LYS A 272 0.22 10.10 -56.18
CA LYS A 272 1.50 10.76 -55.90
C LYS A 272 1.17 12.04 -55.16
N CYS A 273 1.51 12.09 -53.87
CA CYS A 273 1.40 13.28 -53.06
C CYS A 273 2.36 14.31 -53.64
N GLY A 274 1.84 15.15 -54.53
CA GLY A 274 2.52 16.36 -54.98
C GLY A 274 2.80 17.24 -53.77
N ASN A 275 4.04 17.69 -53.67
CA ASN A 275 4.57 18.63 -52.70
C ASN A 275 3.62 19.82 -52.45
N PHE A 276 2.84 19.76 -51.37
CA PHE A 276 2.15 20.93 -50.82
C PHE A 276 3.15 21.70 -49.95
N ASN A 277 4.02 22.50 -50.57
CA ASN A 277 4.90 23.41 -49.83
C ASN A 277 4.95 24.85 -50.40
N SER A 278 3.92 25.30 -51.12
CA SER A 278 3.92 26.61 -51.80
C SER A 278 2.93 27.67 -51.27
N LYS A 279 2.14 27.40 -50.21
CA LYS A 279 1.12 28.36 -49.73
C LYS A 279 1.49 29.17 -48.48
N SER A 280 2.62 28.91 -47.82
CA SER A 280 3.02 29.65 -46.60
C SER A 280 3.81 30.95 -46.85
N ILE A 281 4.22 31.24 -48.09
CA ILE A 281 5.05 32.43 -48.40
C ILE A 281 4.20 33.67 -48.73
N LYS A 282 3.01 33.53 -49.33
CA LYS A 282 2.19 34.69 -49.77
C LYS A 282 1.47 35.47 -48.66
N LEU A 283 1.42 34.97 -47.43
CA LEU A 283 0.78 35.71 -46.32
C LEU A 283 1.72 36.70 -45.62
N LYS A 284 3.04 36.63 -45.84
CA LYS A 284 4.00 37.53 -45.18
C LYS A 284 4.22 38.87 -45.91
N GLU A 285 4.02 38.92 -47.23
CA GLU A 285 4.20 40.17 -48.01
C GLU A 285 3.05 41.17 -47.79
N ASN A 286 1.81 40.71 -47.60
CA ASN A 286 0.66 41.60 -47.38
C ASN A 286 0.63 42.28 -46.00
N ARG A 287 1.47 41.85 -45.05
CA ARG A 287 1.58 42.51 -43.72
C ARG A 287 2.52 43.71 -43.73
N GLN A 288 3.46 43.81 -44.66
CA GLN A 288 4.42 44.93 -44.70
C GLN A 288 3.86 46.19 -45.38
N GLN A 289 2.85 46.06 -46.26
CA GLN A 289 2.26 47.21 -46.94
C GLN A 289 1.26 48.03 -46.10
N LYS A 290 0.76 47.48 -44.97
CA LYS A 290 -0.22 48.19 -44.10
C LYS A 290 0.39 49.17 -43.09
N GLN A 291 1.71 49.28 -42.98
CA GLN A 291 2.36 50.17 -42.00
C GLN A 291 2.82 51.53 -42.56
N LYS A 292 2.62 51.81 -43.85
CA LYS A 292 2.93 53.12 -44.45
C LYS A 292 1.66 53.92 -44.77
N LYS A 293 0.95 54.41 -43.76
CA LYS A 293 -0.03 55.51 -43.93
C LYS A 293 0.45 56.72 -43.11
N PRO A 294 0.66 57.90 -43.74
CA PRO A 294 1.12 59.10 -43.06
C PRO A 294 0.03 59.67 -42.15
N LYS A 295 0.41 60.04 -40.92
CA LYS A 295 -0.44 60.72 -39.93
C LYS A 295 -0.72 62.16 -40.39
N LEU A 296 -1.95 62.44 -40.80
CA LEU A 296 -2.45 63.81 -41.01
C LEU A 296 -2.51 64.54 -39.66
N LYS A 297 -1.72 65.61 -39.53
CA LYS A 297 -1.73 66.52 -38.37
C LYS A 297 -3.00 67.39 -38.45
N LEU A 298 -3.88 67.27 -37.45
CA LEU A 298 -4.96 68.25 -37.25
C LEU A 298 -4.36 69.58 -36.76
N LYS A 299 -4.54 70.63 -37.56
CA LYS A 299 -4.37 72.03 -37.15
C LYS A 299 -5.47 72.37 -36.14
N LYS A 300 -5.08 72.77 -34.93
CA LYS A 300 -5.95 73.50 -33.99
C LYS A 300 -6.17 74.90 -34.56
N GLN A 301 -7.42 75.30 -34.70
CA GLN A 301 -7.79 76.71 -34.84
C GLN A 301 -8.16 77.25 -33.46
N SER A 302 -7.63 78.44 -33.20
CA SER A 302 -7.84 79.36 -32.09
C SER A 302 -9.25 79.91 -32.02
#